data_AF-A0A7S4QCU4-F1
#
_entry.id   AF-A0A7S4QCU4-F1
#
_cell.length_a   1.000
_cell.length_b   1.000
_cell.length_c   1.000
_cell.angle_alpha   90.00
_cell.angle_beta   90.00
_cell.angle_gamma   90.00
#
_symmetry.space_group_name_H-M   'P 1'
#
loop_
_entity.id
_entity.type
_entity.pdbx_description
1 polymer ?
#
loop_
_entity_poly.entity_id
_entity_poly.type
_entity_poly.pdbx_seq_one_letter_code
_entity_poly.pdbx_strand_id
1 'polypeptide(L)'
;SMGGAICYQNYNRNPSRWNGIVFVAPMCKVSDNMLPPDWVINLLLRLMGPAGTETILGYLPLTPSKGDISLLSHRLDEKRQMAITVPFVYGRVPRLNTAREILLMTKRITSSISDFDAPFLVVHGKDDKVTCPKLSQALYDESKSKDKEIKLYEGKDNSAPYVFVWLHTADYCNTNTYLNQLFICLQTIVF
;
A
#
# COMPACT_ATOMS: atom_id res chain seq x y z
N SER A 1 0.10 2.33 1.60
CA SER A 1 0.11 0.86 1.69
C SER A 1 -1.14 0.25 1.04
N MET A 2 -1.64 -0.91 1.51
CA MET A 2 -2.85 -1.61 1.04
C MET A 2 -4.12 -0.71 0.99
N GLY A 3 -4.22 0.28 1.88
CA GLY A 3 -5.29 1.29 1.81
C GLY A 3 -5.35 2.00 0.45
N GLY A 4 -4.22 2.23 -0.21
CA GLY A 4 -4.18 2.80 -1.55
C GLY A 4 -4.84 1.89 -2.60
N ALA A 5 -4.68 0.57 -2.49
CA ALA A 5 -5.35 -0.37 -3.37
C ALA A 5 -6.88 -0.32 -3.20
N ILE A 6 -7.35 -0.15 -1.95
CA ILE A 6 -8.77 0.01 -1.63
C ILE A 6 -9.30 1.33 -2.21
N CYS A 7 -8.57 2.44 -2.07
CA CYS A 7 -8.95 3.73 -2.63
C CYS A 7 -9.07 3.67 -4.16
N TYR A 8 -8.06 3.08 -4.83
CA TYR A 8 -8.06 2.87 -6.27
C TYR A 8 -9.34 2.14 -6.73
N GLN A 9 -9.70 1.05 -6.03
CA GLN A 9 -10.89 0.29 -6.36
C GLN A 9 -12.20 1.06 -6.11
N ASN A 10 -12.28 1.77 -4.99
CA ASN A 10 -13.48 2.54 -4.62
C ASN A 10 -13.72 3.69 -5.59
N TYR A 11 -12.66 4.36 -6.03
CA TYR A 11 -12.75 5.39 -7.06
C TYR A 11 -13.27 4.80 -8.37
N ASN A 12 -12.65 3.72 -8.88
CA ASN A 12 -13.07 3.10 -10.13
C ASN A 12 -14.52 2.57 -10.10
N ARG A 13 -15.01 2.14 -8.92
CA ARG A 13 -16.40 1.70 -8.76
C ARG A 13 -17.40 2.86 -8.78
N ASN A 14 -17.06 4.00 -8.19
CA ASN A 14 -17.97 5.14 -8.08
C ASN A 14 -17.23 6.47 -8.28
N PRO A 15 -16.76 6.81 -9.49
CA PRO A 15 -15.93 7.99 -9.72
C PRO A 15 -16.62 9.30 -9.33
N SER A 16 -17.94 9.39 -9.55
CA SER A 16 -18.74 10.59 -9.24
C SER A 16 -18.84 10.94 -7.76
N ARG A 17 -18.47 10.02 -6.86
CA ARG A 17 -18.53 10.23 -5.41
C ARG A 17 -17.26 10.90 -4.85
N TRP A 18 -16.20 10.97 -5.64
CA TRP A 18 -14.87 11.35 -5.15
C TRP A 18 -14.24 12.41 -6.05
N ASN A 19 -13.70 13.47 -5.45
CA ASN A 19 -13.03 14.53 -6.20
C ASN A 19 -11.59 14.16 -6.58
N GLY A 20 -10.98 13.21 -5.87
CA GLY A 20 -9.62 12.76 -6.11
C GLY A 20 -9.11 11.84 -5.01
N ILE A 21 -7.85 11.42 -5.12
CA ILE A 21 -7.23 10.47 -4.18
C ILE A 21 -5.88 10.99 -3.69
N VAL A 22 -5.64 10.93 -2.38
CA VAL A 22 -4.29 11.07 -1.81
C VAL A 22 -3.74 9.68 -1.50
N PHE A 23 -2.75 9.25 -2.27
CA PHE A 23 -2.03 8.02 -2.08
C PHE A 23 -0.81 8.20 -1.18
N VAL A 24 -0.81 7.58 -0.01
CA VAL A 24 0.36 7.51 0.87
C VAL A 24 1.00 6.14 0.73
N ALA A 25 2.21 6.12 0.15
CA ALA A 25 3.00 4.93 -0.14
C ALA A 25 2.14 3.76 -0.70
N PRO A 26 1.34 3.99 -1.77
CA PRO A 26 0.30 3.04 -2.19
C PRO A 26 0.90 1.71 -2.64
N MET A 27 0.21 0.62 -2.28
CA MET A 27 0.54 -0.70 -2.81
C MET A 27 -0.14 -0.89 -4.17
N CYS A 28 0.53 -0.48 -5.25
CA CYS A 28 0.03 -0.65 -6.63
C CYS A 28 0.55 -1.94 -7.29
N LYS A 29 1.75 -2.39 -6.91
CA LYS A 29 2.37 -3.67 -7.29
C LYS A 29 3.09 -4.28 -6.07
N VAL A 30 3.22 -5.62 -5.98
CA VAL A 30 4.06 -6.27 -4.96
C VAL A 30 5.47 -6.32 -5.53
N SER A 31 6.49 -5.90 -4.77
CA SER A 31 7.85 -5.91 -5.28
C SER A 31 8.32 -7.35 -5.56
N ASP A 32 8.99 -7.55 -6.69
CA ASP A 32 9.45 -8.88 -7.12
C ASP A 32 10.39 -9.51 -6.08
N ASN A 33 11.09 -8.68 -5.31
CA ASN A 33 11.96 -9.12 -4.20
C ASN A 33 11.20 -9.72 -3.01
N MET A 34 9.94 -9.34 -2.80
CA MET A 34 9.09 -9.83 -1.70
C MET A 34 8.24 -11.03 -2.11
N LEU A 35 8.13 -11.31 -3.42
CA LEU A 35 7.38 -12.44 -3.93
C LEU A 35 8.20 -13.75 -3.83
N PRO A 36 7.57 -14.87 -3.44
CA PRO A 36 8.18 -16.18 -3.60
C PRO A 36 8.24 -16.56 -5.10
N PRO A 37 9.02 -17.60 -5.47
CA PRO A 37 9.09 -18.07 -6.84
C PRO A 37 7.70 -18.35 -7.44
N ASP A 38 7.51 -18.08 -8.74
CA ASP A 38 6.21 -18.17 -9.40
C ASP A 38 5.53 -19.54 -9.24
N TRP A 39 6.30 -20.63 -9.21
CA TRP A 39 5.76 -21.97 -9.00
C TRP A 39 5.12 -22.14 -7.62
N VAL A 40 5.67 -21.49 -6.58
CA VAL A 40 5.11 -21.48 -5.22
C VAL A 40 3.81 -20.71 -5.22
N ILE A 41 3.79 -19.54 -5.87
CA ILE A 41 2.60 -18.72 -6.01
C ILE A 41 1.50 -19.52 -6.71
N ASN A 42 1.80 -20.15 -7.84
CA ASN A 42 0.83 -20.92 -8.62
C ASN A 42 0.29 -22.13 -7.86
N LEU A 43 1.15 -22.83 -7.11
CA LEU A 43 0.73 -23.94 -6.25
C LEU A 43 -0.22 -23.45 -5.14
N LEU A 44 0.15 -22.38 -4.42
CA LEU A 44 -0.68 -21.81 -3.35
C LEU A 44 -2.02 -21.32 -3.89
N LEU A 45 -2.05 -20.62 -5.03
CA LEU A 45 -3.29 -20.17 -5.66
C LEU A 45 -4.19 -21.35 -6.06
N ARG A 46 -3.63 -22.45 -6.58
CA ARG A 46 -4.40 -23.67 -6.90
C ARG A 46 -4.98 -24.33 -5.64
N LEU A 47 -4.22 -24.41 -4.56
CA LEU A 47 -4.66 -25.00 -3.29
C LEU A 47 -5.74 -24.16 -2.60
N MET A 48 -5.65 -22.83 -2.70
CA MET A 48 -6.59 -21.92 -2.05
C MET A 48 -7.86 -21.65 -2.86
N GLY A 49 -7.86 -21.95 -4.16
CA GLY A 49 -8.99 -21.66 -5.05
C GLY A 49 -9.11 -20.19 -5.45
N PRO A 50 -10.21 -19.82 -6.14
CA PRO A 50 -10.42 -18.46 -6.65
C PRO A 50 -10.60 -17.42 -5.53
N ALA A 51 -10.54 -16.13 -5.91
CA ALA A 51 -10.77 -15.00 -5.00
C ALA A 51 -12.07 -15.17 -4.21
N GLY A 52 -12.05 -14.89 -2.91
CA GLY A 52 -13.19 -15.05 -2.01
C GLY A 52 -13.51 -16.48 -1.59
N THR A 53 -12.69 -17.47 -1.97
CA THR A 53 -12.84 -18.84 -1.46
C THR A 53 -12.33 -18.94 -0.04
N GLU A 54 -13.14 -19.52 0.84
CA GLU A 54 -12.78 -19.80 2.22
C GLU A 54 -12.33 -21.27 2.36
N THR A 55 -11.11 -21.48 2.83
CA THR A 55 -10.57 -22.82 3.11
C THR A 55 -9.92 -22.81 4.48
N ILE A 56 -9.87 -23.97 5.14
CA ILE A 56 -9.21 -24.12 6.44
C ILE A 56 -7.73 -23.68 6.33
N LEU A 57 -7.07 -24.06 5.23
CA LEU A 57 -5.70 -23.64 4.93
C LEU A 57 -5.56 -22.12 4.80
N GLY A 58 -6.57 -21.46 4.21
CA GLY A 58 -6.63 -20.02 4.01
C GLY A 58 -6.48 -19.19 5.28
N TYR A 59 -6.93 -19.70 6.43
CA TYR A 59 -6.82 -19.02 7.73
C TYR A 59 -5.44 -19.13 8.38
N LEU A 60 -4.58 -20.01 7.86
CA LEU A 60 -3.27 -20.25 8.45
C LEU A 60 -2.29 -19.11 8.08
N PRO A 61 -1.56 -18.53 9.05
CA PRO A 61 -0.51 -17.55 8.81
C PRO A 61 0.77 -18.27 8.38
N LEU A 62 0.75 -18.78 7.14
CA LEU A 62 1.84 -19.53 6.52
C LEU A 62 2.33 -18.86 5.23
N THR A 63 2.04 -17.58 5.05
CA THR A 63 2.50 -16.86 3.87
C THR A 63 4.03 -16.81 3.86
N PRO A 64 4.68 -17.25 2.77
CA PRO A 64 6.12 -17.11 2.61
C PRO A 64 6.47 -15.61 2.54
N SER A 65 6.95 -15.04 3.63
CA SER A 65 7.36 -13.64 3.73
C SER A 65 8.83 -13.56 4.15
N LYS A 66 9.57 -12.60 3.58
CA LYS A 66 10.96 -12.34 3.94
C LYS A 66 11.01 -11.39 5.13
N GLY A 67 11.23 -11.93 6.33
CA GLY A 67 11.42 -11.15 7.55
C GLY A 67 10.16 -10.50 8.11
N ASP A 68 10.35 -9.70 9.15
CA ASP A 68 9.29 -8.99 9.85
C ASP A 68 9.07 -7.60 9.24
N ILE A 69 7.89 -7.38 8.64
CA ILE A 69 7.51 -6.14 7.95
C ILE A 69 7.40 -4.98 8.96
N SER A 70 7.07 -5.26 10.23
CA SER A 70 6.94 -4.24 11.27
C SER A 70 8.28 -3.53 11.55
N LEU A 71 9.40 -4.27 11.50
CA LEU A 71 10.75 -3.74 11.65
C LEU A 71 11.19 -2.89 10.44
N LEU A 72 10.65 -3.19 9.26
CA LEU A 72 10.94 -2.46 8.02
C LEU A 72 10.12 -1.18 7.87
N SER A 73 8.96 -1.11 8.52
CA SER A 73 7.99 -0.01 8.37
C SER A 73 8.41 1.29 9.05
N HIS A 74 9.29 1.22 10.04
CA HIS A 74 9.75 2.38 10.81
C HIS A 74 11.28 2.49 10.81
N ARG A 75 11.79 3.73 10.72
CA ARG A 75 13.22 4.01 10.79
C ARG A 75 13.72 4.07 12.24
N LEU A 76 12.96 4.76 13.08
CA LEU A 76 13.24 4.96 14.49
C LEU A 76 12.89 3.72 15.30
N ASP A 77 13.82 3.28 16.15
CA ASP A 77 13.60 2.16 17.05
C ASP A 77 12.46 2.45 18.02
N GLU A 78 12.34 3.67 18.55
CA GLU A 78 11.22 4.06 19.40
C GLU A 78 9.86 3.88 18.70
N LYS A 79 9.77 4.23 17.40
CA LYS A 79 8.55 4.03 16.60
C LYS A 79 8.30 2.55 16.29
N ARG A 80 9.34 1.75 16.11
CA ARG A 80 9.22 0.28 15.99
C ARG A 80 8.66 -0.32 17.27
N GLN A 81 9.21 0.08 18.43
CA GLN A 81 8.75 -0.36 19.74
C GLN A 81 7.30 0.03 19.97
N MET A 82 6.92 1.28 19.67
CA MET A 82 5.52 1.69 19.73
C MET A 82 4.65 0.81 18.83
N ALA A 83 5.02 0.59 17.57
CA ALA A 83 4.22 -0.20 16.64
C ALA A 83 3.96 -1.64 17.11
N ILE A 84 4.96 -2.31 17.69
CA ILE A 84 4.80 -3.69 18.20
C ILE A 84 4.08 -3.77 19.56
N THR A 85 4.05 -2.67 20.32
CA THR A 85 3.34 -2.62 21.62
C THR A 85 1.84 -2.32 21.48
N VAL A 86 1.38 -1.89 20.29
CA VAL A 86 -0.04 -1.59 20.07
C VAL A 86 -0.84 -2.91 20.02
N PRO A 87 -1.79 -3.14 20.95
CA PRO A 87 -2.51 -4.41 21.05
C PRO A 87 -3.46 -4.70 19.88
N PHE A 88 -3.77 -3.69 19.08
CA PHE A 88 -4.66 -3.80 17.91
C PHE A 88 -3.92 -4.11 16.61
N VAL A 89 -2.59 -4.18 16.63
CA VAL A 89 -1.78 -4.50 15.45
C VAL A 89 -1.70 -6.02 15.31
N TYR A 90 -2.01 -6.53 14.12
CA TYR A 90 -1.71 -7.90 13.78
C TYR A 90 -0.19 -8.01 13.60
N GLY A 91 0.48 -8.87 14.38
CA GLY A 91 1.94 -9.01 14.36
C GLY A 91 2.44 -10.34 13.81
N ARG A 92 1.58 -11.11 13.12
CA ARG A 92 1.93 -12.40 12.52
C ARG A 92 2.08 -12.23 11.02
N VAL A 93 2.76 -13.17 10.37
CA VAL A 93 2.77 -13.19 8.91
C VAL A 93 1.32 -13.26 8.36
N PRO A 94 1.03 -12.65 7.20
CA PRO A 94 -0.31 -12.67 6.62
C PRO A 94 -0.87 -14.08 6.50
N ARG A 95 -2.19 -14.21 6.64
CA ARG A 95 -2.89 -15.47 6.35
C ARG A 95 -2.85 -15.76 4.86
N LEU A 96 -2.88 -17.02 4.48
CA LEU A 96 -2.84 -17.43 3.08
C LEU A 96 -3.96 -16.78 2.24
N ASN A 97 -5.19 -16.70 2.75
CA ASN A 97 -6.28 -15.98 2.09
C ASN A 97 -5.95 -14.48 1.90
N THR A 98 -5.40 -13.84 2.93
CA THR A 98 -5.00 -12.43 2.85
C THR A 98 -3.93 -12.23 1.77
N ALA A 99 -2.91 -13.08 1.75
CA ALA A 99 -1.85 -13.01 0.73
C ALA A 99 -2.39 -13.25 -0.68
N ARG A 100 -3.35 -14.18 -0.85
CA ARG A 100 -4.08 -14.38 -2.11
C ARG A 100 -4.76 -13.10 -2.58
N GLU A 101 -5.58 -12.50 -1.72
CA GLU A 101 -6.36 -11.33 -2.09
C GLU A 101 -5.48 -10.12 -2.37
N ILE A 102 -4.41 -9.92 -1.59
CA ILE A 102 -3.41 -8.88 -1.87
C ILE A 102 -2.80 -9.12 -3.26
N LEU A 103 -2.28 -10.32 -3.51
CA LEU A 103 -1.63 -10.64 -4.79
C LEU A 103 -2.58 -10.42 -5.98
N LEU A 104 -3.81 -10.91 -5.89
CA LEU A 104 -4.81 -10.77 -6.95
C LEU A 104 -5.23 -9.31 -7.14
N MET A 105 -5.45 -8.57 -6.05
CA MET A 105 -5.81 -7.15 -6.12
C MET A 105 -4.70 -6.33 -6.76
N THR A 106 -3.47 -6.61 -6.39
CA THR A 106 -2.29 -5.93 -6.90
C THR A 106 -2.05 -6.23 -8.39
N LYS A 107 -2.29 -7.47 -8.84
CA LYS A 107 -2.30 -7.81 -10.28
C LYS A 107 -3.37 -7.04 -11.04
N ARG A 108 -4.60 -6.95 -10.49
CA ARG A 108 -5.72 -6.20 -11.11
C ARG A 108 -5.43 -4.70 -11.22
N ILE A 109 -4.82 -4.10 -10.19
CA ILE A 109 -4.39 -2.71 -10.24
C ILE A 109 -3.38 -2.56 -11.37
N THR A 110 -2.28 -3.32 -11.32
CA THR A 110 -1.20 -3.23 -12.31
C THR A 110 -1.72 -3.34 -13.75
N SER A 111 -2.67 -4.24 -14.03
CA SER A 111 -3.24 -4.41 -15.37
C SER A 111 -4.19 -3.30 -15.82
N SER A 112 -4.58 -2.38 -14.94
CA SER A 112 -5.55 -1.31 -15.22
C SER A 112 -5.01 0.09 -14.95
N ILE A 113 -3.74 0.25 -14.57
CA ILE A 113 -3.15 1.57 -14.25
C ILE A 113 -3.30 2.54 -15.42
N SER A 114 -3.09 2.07 -16.66
CA SER A 114 -3.22 2.90 -17.86
C SER A 114 -4.60 3.52 -18.04
N ASP A 115 -5.63 2.86 -17.52
CA ASP A 115 -7.02 3.29 -17.63
C ASP A 115 -7.45 4.16 -16.44
N PHE A 116 -6.55 4.45 -15.50
CA PHE A 116 -6.85 5.20 -14.29
C PHE A 116 -6.86 6.72 -14.55
N ASP A 117 -8.02 7.35 -14.35
CA ASP A 117 -8.30 8.77 -14.69
C ASP A 117 -8.73 9.62 -13.49
N ALA A 118 -8.32 9.25 -12.29
CA ALA A 118 -8.66 10.02 -11.11
C ALA A 118 -7.70 11.21 -10.95
N PRO A 119 -8.16 12.37 -10.48
CA PRO A 119 -7.26 13.35 -9.87
C PRO A 119 -6.54 12.73 -8.67
N PHE A 120 -5.21 12.79 -8.60
CA PHE A 120 -4.50 12.20 -7.47
C PHE A 120 -3.18 12.86 -7.10
N LEU A 121 -2.82 12.74 -5.82
CA LEU A 121 -1.51 13.06 -5.27
C LEU A 121 -0.88 11.80 -4.71
N VAL A 122 0.37 11.51 -5.07
CA VAL A 122 1.18 10.45 -4.47
C VAL A 122 2.25 11.03 -3.55
N VAL A 123 2.32 10.53 -2.32
CA VAL A 123 3.38 10.83 -1.35
C VAL A 123 4.09 9.53 -0.99
N HIS A 124 5.40 9.45 -1.23
CA HIS A 124 6.17 8.23 -0.99
C HIS A 124 7.61 8.55 -0.56
N GLY A 125 8.15 7.84 0.43
CA GLY A 125 9.58 7.90 0.76
C GLY A 125 10.43 7.08 -0.22
N LYS A 126 11.52 7.64 -0.75
CA LYS A 126 12.43 6.95 -1.70
C LYS A 126 13.09 5.69 -1.11
N ASP A 127 13.22 5.64 0.21
CA ASP A 127 13.85 4.55 0.94
C ASP A 127 12.83 3.57 1.56
N ASP A 128 11.54 3.62 1.16
CA ASP A 128 10.54 2.67 1.64
C ASP A 128 10.92 1.23 1.24
N LYS A 129 11.00 0.36 2.26
CA LYS A 129 11.35 -1.06 2.14
C LYS A 129 10.14 -1.97 2.05
N VAL A 130 8.94 -1.45 2.37
CA VAL A 130 7.69 -2.20 2.41
C VAL A 130 6.95 -2.06 1.08
N THR A 131 6.76 -0.82 0.61
CA THR A 131 6.19 -0.55 -0.71
C THR A 131 7.24 0.07 -1.61
N CYS A 132 7.34 -0.39 -2.86
CA CYS A 132 8.42 0.06 -3.74
C CYS A 132 8.06 1.42 -4.37
N PRO A 133 8.88 2.47 -4.20
CA PRO A 133 8.61 3.80 -4.75
C PRO A 133 8.55 3.84 -6.27
N LYS A 134 9.29 2.94 -6.95
CA LYS A 134 9.22 2.78 -8.42
C LYS A 134 7.81 2.46 -8.92
N LEU A 135 7.00 1.82 -8.08
CA LEU A 135 5.63 1.45 -8.44
C LEU A 135 4.66 2.62 -8.29
N SER A 136 4.93 3.50 -7.33
CA SER A 136 4.28 4.81 -7.28
C SER A 136 4.64 5.69 -8.45
N GLN A 137 5.90 5.63 -8.90
CA GLN A 137 6.31 6.29 -10.14
C GLN A 137 5.58 5.71 -11.36
N ALA A 138 5.48 4.38 -11.48
CA ALA A 138 4.72 3.75 -12.55
C ALA A 138 3.24 4.16 -12.56
N LEU A 139 2.57 4.24 -11.40
CA LEU A 139 1.22 4.79 -11.29
C LEU A 139 1.13 6.22 -11.85
N TYR A 140 2.10 7.08 -11.50
CA TYR A 140 2.16 8.44 -12.02
C TYR A 140 2.40 8.46 -13.52
N ASP A 141 3.34 7.69 -14.04
CA ASP A 141 3.73 7.72 -15.44
C ASP A 141 2.65 7.13 -16.36
N GLU A 142 2.10 5.97 -16.01
CA GLU A 142 1.20 5.20 -16.86
C GLU A 142 -0.26 5.65 -16.80
N SER A 143 -0.71 6.28 -15.71
CA SER A 143 -2.11 6.71 -15.57
C SER A 143 -2.49 7.78 -16.59
N LYS A 144 -3.72 7.71 -17.11
CA LYS A 144 -4.26 8.72 -18.05
C LYS A 144 -4.68 10.04 -17.41
N SER A 145 -4.70 10.11 -16.07
CA SER A 145 -5.09 11.31 -15.33
C SER A 145 -4.28 12.54 -15.76
N LYS A 146 -4.99 13.64 -15.95
CA LYS A 146 -4.41 14.96 -16.27
C LYS A 146 -4.07 15.77 -15.03
N ASP A 147 -4.72 15.49 -13.90
CA ASP A 147 -4.52 16.16 -12.62
C ASP A 147 -3.82 15.19 -11.66
N LYS A 148 -2.51 15.06 -11.84
CA LYS A 148 -1.68 14.13 -11.07
C LYS A 148 -0.40 14.78 -10.59
N GLU A 149 -0.03 14.50 -9.35
CA GLU A 149 1.23 14.93 -8.75
C GLU A 149 1.89 13.76 -7.99
N ILE A 150 3.22 13.71 -8.00
CA ILE A 150 4.00 12.77 -7.18
C ILE A 150 5.10 13.51 -6.41
N LYS A 151 5.16 13.27 -5.11
CA LYS A 151 6.18 13.77 -4.20
C LYS A 151 6.98 12.61 -3.60
N LEU A 152 8.23 12.50 -4.05
CA LEU A 152 9.19 11.49 -3.57
C LEU A 152 10.16 12.10 -2.56
N TYR A 153 10.07 11.69 -1.30
CA TYR A 153 10.87 12.26 -0.21
C TYR A 153 12.14 11.44 0.03
N GLU A 154 13.29 12.10 0.12
CA GLU A 154 14.54 11.47 0.54
C GLU A 154 14.52 11.21 2.05
N GLY A 155 15.09 10.10 2.51
CA GLY A 155 15.25 9.80 3.93
C GLY A 155 16.32 10.67 4.59
N LYS A 156 16.14 11.99 4.64
CA LYS A 156 17.21 12.89 5.11
C LYS A 156 17.40 13.02 6.61
N ASP A 157 16.44 12.62 7.45
CA ASP A 157 16.62 12.74 8.90
C ASP A 157 16.13 11.53 9.68
N ASN A 158 16.81 11.27 10.81
CA ASN A 158 16.43 10.23 11.75
C ASN A 158 15.02 10.43 12.34
N SER A 159 14.40 11.60 12.21
CA SER A 159 13.03 11.90 12.66
C SER A 159 11.93 11.45 11.69
N ALA A 160 12.26 11.25 10.40
CA ALA A 160 11.33 10.93 9.32
C ALA A 160 11.05 9.41 9.29
N PRO A 161 9.81 8.94 9.53
CA PRO A 161 9.48 7.54 9.32
C PRO A 161 9.43 7.24 7.81
N TYR A 162 9.75 6.00 7.43
CA TYR A 162 9.68 5.54 6.04
C TYR A 162 8.29 5.73 5.41
N VAL A 163 7.23 5.78 6.23
CA VAL A 163 5.86 5.91 5.70
C VAL A 163 4.89 6.82 6.49
N PHE A 164 5.20 7.30 7.72
CA PHE A 164 4.08 7.62 8.65
C PHE A 164 3.96 8.99 9.37
N VAL A 165 4.85 9.98 9.28
CA VAL A 165 4.77 11.16 10.20
C VAL A 165 4.98 12.53 9.53
N TRP A 166 5.19 12.60 8.22
CA TRP A 166 5.31 13.92 7.58
C TRP A 166 3.97 14.63 7.33
N LEU A 167 2.85 13.90 7.35
CA LEU A 167 1.53 14.51 7.27
C LEU A 167 1.12 15.25 8.55
N HIS A 168 1.94 15.36 9.61
CA HIS A 168 1.47 15.98 10.85
C HIS A 168 1.75 17.49 11.00
N THR A 169 2.60 18.12 10.19
CA THR A 169 2.92 19.55 10.39
C THR A 169 3.29 20.39 9.16
N ALA A 170 3.97 19.85 8.14
CA ALA A 170 4.43 20.69 7.02
C ALA A 170 3.45 20.75 5.84
N ASP A 171 2.79 19.64 5.50
CA ASP A 171 1.91 19.58 4.33
C ASP A 171 0.44 19.96 4.62
N TYR A 172 -0.06 19.87 5.87
CA TYR A 172 -1.44 20.30 6.20
C TYR A 172 -1.69 21.77 5.81
N CYS A 173 -0.67 22.64 5.96
CA CYS A 173 -0.77 24.05 5.61
C CYS A 173 -0.87 24.30 4.09
N ASN A 174 -0.25 23.45 3.25
CA ASN A 174 -0.30 23.57 1.79
C ASN A 174 -1.44 22.75 1.15
N THR A 175 -1.89 21.67 1.79
CA THR A 175 -3.02 20.85 1.30
C THR A 175 -4.39 21.40 1.69
N ASN A 176 -4.46 22.49 2.48
CA ASN A 176 -5.71 23.08 2.95
C ASN A 176 -6.68 23.48 1.81
N THR A 177 -6.16 23.73 0.61
CA THR A 177 -6.97 24.00 -0.59
C THR A 177 -7.64 22.74 -1.17
N TYR A 178 -7.10 21.55 -0.89
CA TYR A 178 -7.56 20.26 -1.42
C TYR A 178 -8.39 19.46 -0.39
N LEU A 179 -8.23 19.72 0.90
CA LEU A 179 -8.71 18.82 1.96
C LEU A 179 -10.21 18.86 2.26
N ASN A 180 -10.97 19.85 1.79
CA ASN A 180 -12.39 19.95 2.16
C ASN A 180 -13.29 18.87 1.54
N GLN A 181 -12.82 18.10 0.55
CA GLN A 181 -13.57 16.99 -0.07
C GLN A 181 -12.71 15.76 -0.47
N LEU A 182 -11.40 15.73 -0.17
CA LEU A 182 -10.52 14.61 -0.56
C LEU A 182 -10.54 13.45 0.45
N PHE A 183 -10.69 12.23 -0.05
CA PHE A 183 -10.59 11.01 0.74
C PHE A 183 -9.12 10.76 1.12
N ILE A 184 -8.79 10.98 2.40
CA ILE A 184 -7.46 10.76 2.94
C ILE A 184 -7.28 9.26 3.20
N CYS A 185 -6.31 8.64 2.53
CA CYS A 185 -5.90 7.27 2.81
C CYS A 185 -5.11 7.21 4.13
N LEU A 186 -5.82 7.06 5.26
CA LEU A 186 -5.20 6.70 6.53
C LEU A 186 -4.65 5.27 6.44
N GLN A 187 -3.32 5.16 6.53
CA GLN A 187 -2.60 3.90 6.52
C GLN A 187 -2.74 3.22 7.88
N THR A 188 -3.83 2.49 8.11
CA THR A 188 -4.01 1.71 9.35
C THR A 188 -4.09 0.21 9.11
N ILE A 189 -3.43 -0.29 8.05
CA ILE A 189 -3.17 -1.73 7.94
C ILE A 189 -1.74 -1.92 7.42
N VAL A 190 -0.79 -1.83 8.35
CA VAL A 190 0.48 -2.54 8.24
C VAL A 190 0.22 -3.90 8.89
N PHE A 191 0.45 -4.98 8.13
CA PHE A 191 0.30 -6.35 8.60
C PHE A 191 1.43 -6.78 9.52
#